data_AF-A0AAD5WAB0-F1
#
_entry.id   AF-A0AAD5WAB0-F1
#
_cell.length_a   1.000
_cell.length_b   1.000
_cell.length_c   1.000
_cell.angle_alpha   90.00
_cell.angle_beta   90.00
_cell.angle_gamma   90.00
#
_symmetry.space_group_name_H-M   'P 1'
#
loop_
_entity.id
_entity.type
_entity.pdbx_description
1 polymer ?
#
loop_
_entity_poly.entity_id
_entity_poly.type
_entity_poly.pdbx_seq_one_letter_code
_entity_poly.pdbx_strand_id
1 'polypeptide(L)'
;MSSSQKKETVPDSLLVMDAELFMAAVKGDSNVLIRRLGLPTDAQNEIQVTIEASGSYSQQTEAEHHVAESELGSIATGSGDTLLHLLITGRQNELALKVFTKDVSLLKVRNKKLETPLHDAAKVGNEEVIHGLIGVSPGEVKDVLGETNETGDIALHVAAKHNSEGVVSELMRLDPRAVYKKNKQSFSPLYIAIVEDHTSSVKAMLEVDITLA
;
A
#
# COMPACT_ATOMS: atom_id res chain seq x y z
N MET A 1 -37.59 7.19 -9.67
CA MET A 1 -36.90 8.30 -10.41
C MET A 1 -36.86 9.46 -9.43
N SER A 2 -35.76 10.01 -8.93
CA SER A 2 -34.33 9.88 -9.15
C SER A 2 -33.69 10.24 -7.78
N SER A 3 -32.89 9.35 -7.19
CA SER A 3 -32.10 9.72 -6.01
C SER A 3 -30.85 10.43 -6.49
N SER A 4 -30.82 11.75 -6.31
CA SER A 4 -29.67 12.60 -6.58
C SER A 4 -28.47 12.12 -5.75
N GLN A 5 -27.51 11.47 -6.42
CA GLN A 5 -26.17 11.29 -5.89
C GLN A 5 -25.56 12.68 -5.68
N LYS A 6 -25.43 13.07 -4.41
CA LYS A 6 -24.63 14.23 -4.02
C LYS A 6 -23.20 13.90 -4.46
N LYS A 7 -22.69 14.58 -5.50
CA LYS A 7 -21.27 14.53 -5.84
C LYS A 7 -20.53 15.09 -4.62
N GLU A 8 -19.91 14.22 -3.84
CA GLU A 8 -18.94 14.62 -2.83
C GLU A 8 -17.72 15.17 -3.59
N THR A 9 -17.76 16.48 -3.84
CA THR A 9 -16.61 17.24 -4.32
C THR A 9 -15.83 17.66 -3.08
N VAL A 10 -14.65 17.07 -2.89
CA VAL A 10 -13.70 17.52 -1.87
C VAL A 10 -13.20 18.90 -2.30
N PRO A 11 -13.17 19.92 -1.42
CA PRO A 11 -12.67 21.25 -1.78
C PRO A 11 -11.19 21.20 -2.19
N ASP A 12 -10.84 21.82 -3.32
CA ASP A 12 -9.46 21.88 -3.84
C ASP A 12 -8.45 22.44 -2.82
N SER A 13 -8.90 23.24 -1.85
CA SER A 13 -8.06 23.77 -0.76
C SER A 13 -7.52 22.71 0.21
N LEU A 14 -7.98 21.46 0.15
CA LEU A 14 -7.54 20.35 1.00
C LEU A 14 -6.66 19.33 0.26
N LEU A 15 -6.48 19.50 -1.06
CA LEU A 15 -5.67 18.63 -1.91
C LEU A 15 -4.32 19.28 -2.18
N VAL A 16 -3.26 18.48 -2.06
CA VAL A 16 -1.89 18.90 -2.40
C VAL A 16 -1.49 18.36 -3.77
N MET A 17 -2.12 17.27 -4.20
CA MET A 17 -2.04 16.72 -5.56
C MET A 17 -3.14 17.31 -6.47
N ASP A 18 -2.88 17.30 -7.77
CA ASP A 18 -3.84 17.68 -8.81
C ASP A 18 -5.21 17.01 -8.60
N ALA A 19 -6.30 17.80 -8.68
CA ALA A 19 -7.64 17.33 -8.36
C ALA A 19 -8.15 16.25 -9.34
N GLU A 20 -7.75 16.29 -10.62
CA GLU A 20 -8.08 15.24 -11.59
C GLU A 20 -7.39 13.93 -11.20
N LEU A 21 -6.10 13.99 -10.87
CA LEU A 21 -5.31 12.85 -10.43
C LEU A 21 -5.82 12.25 -9.11
N PHE A 22 -6.19 13.11 -8.15
CA PHE A 22 -6.81 12.69 -6.89
C PHE A 22 -8.15 11.98 -7.12
N MET A 23 -9.03 12.59 -7.92
CA MET A 23 -10.33 11.98 -8.21
C MET A 23 -10.18 10.69 -9.01
N ALA A 24 -9.19 10.58 -9.89
CA ALA A 24 -8.87 9.35 -10.61
C ALA A 24 -8.44 8.24 -9.64
N ALA A 25 -7.55 8.54 -8.69
CA ALA A 25 -7.14 7.60 -7.65
C ALA A 25 -8.32 7.13 -6.78
N VAL A 26 -9.17 8.05 -6.33
CA VAL A 26 -10.34 7.75 -5.50
C VAL A 26 -11.38 6.91 -6.27
N LYS A 27 -11.56 7.17 -7.57
CA LYS A 27 -12.54 6.45 -8.41
C LYS A 27 -12.00 5.17 -9.06
N GLY A 28 -10.68 4.95 -9.01
CA GLY A 28 -10.03 3.86 -9.75
C GLY A 28 -9.99 4.08 -11.26
N ASP A 29 -9.96 5.33 -11.73
CA ASP A 29 -9.83 5.62 -13.17
C ASP A 29 -8.39 5.38 -13.63
N SER A 30 -8.12 4.14 -14.03
CA SER A 30 -6.82 3.69 -14.47
C SER A 30 -6.29 4.46 -15.69
N ASN A 31 -7.15 4.92 -16.59
CA ASN A 31 -6.73 5.61 -17.81
C ASN A 31 -6.04 6.95 -17.52
N VAL A 32 -6.63 7.73 -16.61
CA VAL A 32 -6.06 9.03 -16.21
C VAL A 32 -4.72 8.82 -15.51
N LEU A 33 -4.65 7.87 -14.57
CA LEU A 33 -3.44 7.56 -13.82
C LEU A 33 -2.32 7.03 -14.73
N ILE A 34 -2.62 6.09 -15.61
CA ILE A 34 -1.67 5.53 -16.58
C ILE A 34 -1.11 6.63 -17.47
N ARG A 35 -1.99 7.46 -18.05
CA ARG A 35 -1.60 8.54 -18.97
C ARG A 35 -0.73 9.59 -18.28
N ARG A 36 -1.12 10.04 -17.08
CA ARG A 36 -0.45 11.16 -16.40
C ARG A 36 0.85 10.74 -15.72
N LEU A 37 0.89 9.54 -15.16
CA LEU A 37 2.04 9.04 -14.39
C LEU A 37 2.98 8.16 -15.23
N GLY A 38 2.67 7.94 -16.51
CA GLY A 38 3.47 7.08 -17.39
C GLY A 38 3.57 5.64 -16.87
N LEU A 39 2.47 5.11 -16.30
CA LEU A 39 2.42 3.74 -15.79
C LEU A 39 2.35 2.74 -16.97
N PRO A 40 2.92 1.53 -16.82
CA PRO A 40 2.83 0.52 -17.86
C PRO A 40 1.37 0.11 -18.12
N THR A 41 1.00 0.01 -19.40
CA THR A 41 -0.28 -0.57 -19.85
C THR A 41 -0.16 -2.09 -19.95
N ASP A 42 -1.25 -2.82 -19.76
CA ASP A 42 -1.21 -4.30 -19.82
C ASP A 42 -0.78 -4.83 -21.19
N ALA A 43 -1.01 -4.07 -22.26
CA ALA A 43 -0.54 -4.38 -23.61
C ALA A 43 1.00 -4.36 -23.76
N GLN A 44 1.73 -3.67 -22.87
CA GLN A 44 3.20 -3.64 -22.87
C GLN A 44 3.82 -4.85 -22.16
N ASN A 45 3.04 -5.61 -21.39
CA ASN A 45 3.53 -6.80 -20.70
C ASN A 45 3.56 -8.05 -21.60
N GLU A 46 2.95 -8.01 -22.80
CA GLU A 46 3.09 -9.07 -23.81
C GLU A 46 4.39 -8.98 -24.63
N ILE A 47 5.12 -7.86 -24.56
CA ILE A 47 6.35 -7.65 -25.36
C ILE A 47 7.63 -7.75 -24.51
N GLN A 48 7.55 -7.73 -23.18
CA GLN A 48 8.73 -7.60 -22.30
C GLN A 48 9.06 -8.85 -21.46
N VAL A 49 8.63 -10.05 -21.86
CA VAL A 49 9.05 -11.32 -21.23
C VAL A 49 10.02 -12.13 -22.12
N THR A 50 10.38 -11.66 -23.32
CA THR A 50 11.23 -12.43 -24.25
C THR A 50 12.58 -11.78 -24.61
N ILE A 51 12.82 -10.53 -24.22
CA ILE A 51 14.11 -9.85 -24.46
C ILE A 51 14.34 -9.02 -23.19
N GLU A 52 15.23 -9.37 -22.28
CA GLU A 52 16.66 -9.06 -22.37
C GLU A 52 17.49 -10.04 -21.50
N ALA A 53 17.91 -11.14 -22.11
CA ALA A 53 19.31 -11.53 -22.00
C ALA A 53 20.00 -10.90 -23.21
N SER A 54 21.07 -10.13 -22.97
CA SER A 54 21.96 -9.47 -23.93
C SER A 54 21.53 -8.13 -24.55
N GLY A 55 22.35 -7.10 -24.27
CA GLY A 55 22.80 -6.13 -25.29
C GLY A 55 21.98 -4.86 -25.49
N SER A 56 22.56 -3.73 -25.02
CA SER A 56 22.44 -2.36 -25.53
C SER A 56 21.12 -1.87 -26.13
N TYR A 57 20.50 -0.89 -25.47
CA TYR A 57 19.66 0.11 -26.14
C TYR A 57 20.18 1.53 -25.94
N SER A 58 20.51 2.16 -27.06
CA SER A 58 20.92 3.54 -27.23
C SER A 58 19.72 4.43 -27.58
N GLN A 59 19.64 5.57 -26.90
CA GLN A 59 19.06 6.87 -27.31
C GLN A 59 17.72 6.87 -28.05
N GLN A 60 16.65 7.29 -27.37
CA GLN A 60 15.59 8.11 -27.97
C GLN A 60 14.82 8.96 -26.92
N THR A 61 14.82 10.28 -27.21
CA THR A 61 13.91 11.36 -26.79
C THR A 61 13.92 11.88 -25.35
N GLU A 62 14.90 12.75 -25.09
CA GLU A 62 14.97 13.74 -24.02
C GLU A 62 13.99 14.91 -24.28
N ALA A 63 12.73 14.83 -23.82
CA ALA A 63 11.86 16.02 -23.68
C ALA A 63 10.61 15.84 -22.78
N GLU A 64 10.13 14.62 -22.51
CA GLU A 64 8.90 14.40 -21.70
C GLU A 64 9.17 13.97 -20.25
N HIS A 65 10.44 13.94 -19.83
CA HIS A 65 10.90 13.05 -18.77
C HIS A 65 11.28 13.70 -17.43
N HIS A 66 10.62 14.79 -17.03
CA HIS A 66 10.92 15.44 -15.74
C HIS A 66 9.73 15.68 -14.80
N VAL A 67 8.51 15.30 -15.20
CA VAL A 67 7.31 15.54 -14.38
C VAL A 67 6.87 14.29 -13.58
N ALA A 68 7.26 13.08 -13.98
CA ALA A 68 6.70 11.84 -13.41
C ALA A 68 7.22 11.44 -12.01
N GLU A 69 8.51 11.62 -11.72
CA GLU A 69 9.09 11.18 -10.43
C GLU A 69 8.62 12.02 -9.25
N SER A 70 8.39 13.32 -9.46
CA SER A 70 7.94 14.24 -8.40
C SER A 70 6.50 13.98 -7.95
N GLU A 71 5.64 13.47 -8.82
CA GLU A 71 4.20 13.35 -8.52
C GLU A 71 3.88 12.06 -7.73
N LEU A 72 4.60 10.96 -7.97
CA LEU A 72 4.33 9.67 -7.30
C LEU A 72 4.55 9.72 -5.79
N GLY A 73 5.63 10.37 -5.36
CA GLY A 73 5.98 10.56 -3.94
C GLY A 73 5.29 11.75 -3.28
N SER A 74 4.49 12.52 -4.03
CA SER A 74 3.85 13.72 -3.50
C SER A 74 2.75 13.39 -2.49
N ILE A 75 2.55 14.32 -1.54
CA ILE A 75 1.40 14.29 -0.64
C ILE A 75 0.15 14.54 -1.48
N ALA A 76 -0.80 13.60 -1.44
CA ALA A 76 -2.06 13.70 -2.16
C ALA A 76 -3.13 14.43 -1.33
N THR A 77 -3.14 14.23 -0.02
CA THR A 77 -4.19 14.73 0.87
C THR A 77 -3.67 15.63 1.98
N GLY A 78 -4.56 16.45 2.55
CA GLY A 78 -4.29 17.18 3.79
C GLY A 78 -3.91 16.29 4.98
N SER A 79 -4.17 14.98 4.97
CA SER A 79 -3.70 14.00 5.98
C SER A 79 -2.29 13.48 5.72
N GLY A 80 -1.62 13.90 4.64
CA GLY A 80 -0.27 13.45 4.31
C GLY A 80 -0.23 12.13 3.54
N ASP A 81 -1.37 11.61 3.09
CA ASP A 81 -1.41 10.35 2.33
C ASP A 81 -0.81 10.56 0.95
N THR A 82 0.05 9.65 0.51
CA THR A 82 0.54 9.61 -0.87
C THR A 82 -0.48 8.93 -1.79
N LEU A 83 -0.21 8.94 -3.10
CA LEU A 83 -1.01 8.19 -4.06
C LEU A 83 -1.13 6.69 -3.71
N LEU A 84 -0.05 6.07 -3.21
CA LEU A 84 -0.05 4.65 -2.85
C LEU A 84 -0.99 4.35 -1.66
N HIS A 85 -1.05 5.22 -0.65
CA HIS A 85 -2.00 5.11 0.47
C HIS A 85 -3.45 5.12 -0.04
N LEU A 86 -3.77 6.06 -0.95
CA LEU A 86 -5.11 6.20 -1.51
C LEU A 86 -5.54 4.99 -2.34
N LEU A 87 -4.65 4.48 -3.20
CA LEU A 87 -4.94 3.32 -4.05
C LEU A 87 -5.15 2.05 -3.20
N ILE A 88 -4.35 1.85 -2.15
CA ILE A 88 -4.50 0.72 -1.23
C ILE A 88 -5.82 0.82 -0.45
N THR A 89 -6.11 1.99 0.11
CA THR A 89 -7.36 2.23 0.85
C THR A 89 -8.59 2.07 -0.05
N GLY A 90 -8.48 2.51 -1.30
CA GLY A 90 -9.50 2.34 -2.35
C GLY A 90 -9.55 0.94 -2.97
N ARG A 91 -8.70 0.01 -2.52
CA ARG A 91 -8.58 -1.38 -3.05
C ARG A 91 -8.30 -1.45 -4.56
N GLN A 92 -7.58 -0.47 -5.09
CA GLN A 92 -7.16 -0.40 -6.49
C GLN A 92 -5.84 -1.16 -6.70
N ASN A 93 -5.88 -2.48 -6.49
CA ASN A 93 -4.68 -3.32 -6.32
C ASN A 93 -3.73 -3.25 -7.51
N GLU A 94 -4.24 -3.40 -8.73
CA GLU A 94 -3.43 -3.34 -9.95
C GLU A 94 -2.70 -1.99 -10.10
N LEU A 95 -3.39 -0.89 -9.84
CA LEU A 95 -2.82 0.45 -9.91
C LEU A 95 -1.82 0.69 -8.78
N ALA A 96 -2.11 0.22 -7.57
CA ALA A 96 -1.18 0.29 -6.44
C ALA A 96 0.14 -0.42 -6.77
N LEU A 97 0.07 -1.60 -7.40
CA LEU A 97 1.26 -2.36 -7.82
C LEU A 97 2.01 -1.67 -8.97
N LYS A 98 1.31 -1.08 -9.94
CA LYS A 98 1.93 -0.29 -11.02
C LYS A 98 2.69 0.92 -10.48
N VAL A 99 2.09 1.65 -9.53
CA VAL A 99 2.72 2.79 -8.84
C VAL A 99 3.91 2.33 -8.00
N PHE A 100 3.76 1.25 -7.23
CA PHE A 100 4.83 0.72 -6.40
C PHE A 100 6.02 0.19 -7.22
N THR A 101 5.77 -0.44 -8.37
CA THR A 101 6.83 -0.92 -9.27
C THR A 101 7.65 0.24 -9.85
N LYS A 102 7.02 1.40 -10.06
CA LYS A 102 7.71 2.62 -10.52
C LYS A 102 8.57 3.24 -9.43
N ASP A 103 8.08 3.26 -8.20
CA ASP A 103 8.82 3.76 -7.05
C ASP A 103 8.51 2.94 -5.80
N VAL A 104 9.43 2.03 -5.48
CA VAL A 104 9.30 1.16 -4.31
C VAL A 104 9.51 1.90 -2.99
N SER A 105 10.12 3.08 -3.01
CA SER A 105 10.37 3.88 -1.81
C SER A 105 9.08 4.45 -1.21
N LEU A 106 8.00 4.50 -2.00
CA LEU A 106 6.67 4.96 -1.57
C LEU A 106 6.12 4.17 -0.38
N LEU A 107 6.56 2.91 -0.20
CA LEU A 107 6.16 2.07 0.92
C LEU A 107 6.73 2.55 2.27
N LYS A 108 7.84 3.32 2.24
CA LYS A 108 8.49 3.90 3.41
C LYS A 108 7.89 5.26 3.81
N VAL A 109 7.11 5.90 2.93
CA VAL A 109 6.51 7.21 3.20
C VAL A 109 5.40 7.07 4.24
N ARG A 110 5.34 8.02 5.17
CA ARG A 110 4.40 8.02 6.29
C ARG A 110 3.48 9.22 6.23
N ASN A 111 2.18 8.99 6.41
CA ASN A 111 1.20 10.07 6.51
C ASN A 111 1.32 10.81 7.86
N LYS A 112 0.43 11.77 8.14
CA LYS A 112 0.47 12.55 9.39
C LYS A 112 0.23 11.72 10.66
N LYS A 113 -0.38 10.53 10.55
CA LYS A 113 -0.54 9.57 11.65
C LYS A 113 0.64 8.60 11.75
N LEU A 114 1.72 8.88 11.02
CA LEU A 114 2.89 8.03 10.87
C LEU A 114 2.59 6.65 10.27
N GLU A 115 1.44 6.47 9.62
CA GLU A 115 1.05 5.23 8.96
C GLU A 115 1.76 5.14 7.61
N THR A 116 2.33 3.96 7.32
CA THR A 116 2.83 3.59 5.98
C THR A 116 1.69 2.97 5.16
N PRO A 117 1.84 2.80 3.83
CA PRO A 117 0.81 2.12 3.03
C PRO A 117 0.53 0.67 3.49
N LEU A 118 1.50 0.03 4.16
CA LEU A 118 1.31 -1.28 4.78
C LEU A 118 0.31 -1.25 5.95
N HIS A 119 0.26 -0.16 6.73
CA HIS A 119 -0.74 0.03 7.78
C HIS A 119 -2.14 0.16 7.17
N ASP A 120 -2.28 0.89 6.06
CA ASP A 120 -3.55 1.03 5.35
C ASP A 120 -4.03 -0.32 4.81
N ALA A 121 -3.16 -1.11 4.18
CA ALA A 121 -3.50 -2.45 3.70
C ALA A 121 -3.97 -3.37 4.85
N ALA A 122 -3.31 -3.30 6.01
CA ALA A 122 -3.70 -4.02 7.21
C ALA A 122 -5.07 -3.56 7.75
N LYS A 123 -5.31 -2.25 7.76
CA LYS A 123 -6.56 -1.63 8.22
C LYS A 123 -7.75 -2.00 7.36
N VAL A 124 -7.60 -1.97 6.04
CA VAL A 124 -8.68 -2.35 5.12
C VAL A 124 -8.80 -3.86 4.95
N GLY A 125 -7.80 -4.64 5.35
CA GLY A 125 -7.79 -6.10 5.16
C GLY A 125 -7.62 -6.49 3.70
N ASN A 126 -6.65 -5.88 3.02
CA ASN A 126 -6.39 -6.11 1.61
C ASN A 126 -5.22 -7.08 1.43
N GLU A 127 -5.48 -8.37 1.57
CA GLU A 127 -4.47 -9.44 1.43
C GLU A 127 -3.84 -9.47 0.03
N GLU A 128 -4.65 -9.28 -1.02
CA GLU A 128 -4.19 -9.34 -2.41
C GLU A 128 -3.10 -8.28 -2.70
N VAL A 129 -3.27 -7.05 -2.19
CA VAL A 129 -2.23 -6.04 -2.39
C VAL A 129 -0.97 -6.36 -1.59
N ILE A 130 -1.08 -6.92 -0.38
CA ILE A 130 0.08 -7.36 0.40
C ILE A 130 0.86 -8.42 -0.38
N HIS A 131 0.17 -9.44 -0.88
CA HIS A 131 0.77 -10.50 -1.67
C HIS A 131 1.49 -9.94 -2.92
N GLY A 132 0.84 -9.01 -3.64
CA GLY A 132 1.44 -8.34 -4.78
C GLY A 132 2.67 -7.49 -4.42
N LEU A 133 2.61 -6.71 -3.34
CA LEU A 133 3.74 -5.88 -2.88
C LEU A 133 4.95 -6.77 -2.52
N ILE A 134 4.71 -7.90 -1.85
CA ILE A 134 5.75 -8.90 -1.55
C ILE A 134 6.34 -9.49 -2.83
N GLY A 135 5.50 -9.80 -3.82
CA GLY A 135 5.93 -10.32 -5.12
C GLY A 135 6.79 -9.34 -5.91
N VAL A 136 6.51 -8.04 -5.82
CA VAL A 136 7.28 -6.99 -6.50
C VAL A 136 8.62 -6.72 -5.80
N SER A 137 8.61 -6.51 -4.48
CA SER A 137 9.85 -6.24 -3.73
C SER A 137 9.75 -6.71 -2.27
N PRO A 138 10.13 -7.97 -1.97
CA PRO A 138 10.01 -8.52 -0.62
C PRO A 138 10.96 -7.85 0.37
N GLY A 139 12.09 -7.31 -0.09
CA GLY A 139 13.05 -6.57 0.75
C GLY A 139 12.45 -5.27 1.26
N GLU A 140 11.83 -4.49 0.38
CA GLU A 140 11.19 -3.22 0.75
C GLU A 140 10.00 -3.42 1.68
N VAL A 141 9.22 -4.49 1.50
CA VAL A 141 8.16 -4.85 2.44
C VAL A 141 8.76 -5.19 3.81
N LYS A 142 9.83 -6.00 3.87
CA LYS A 142 10.49 -6.37 5.12
C LYS A 142 11.05 -5.18 5.87
N ASP A 143 11.63 -4.21 5.17
CA ASP A 143 12.18 -2.98 5.75
C ASP A 143 11.11 -2.19 6.54
N VAL A 144 9.85 -2.24 6.11
CA VAL A 144 8.77 -1.45 6.73
C VAL A 144 7.89 -2.24 7.71
N LEU A 145 8.06 -3.56 7.85
CA LEU A 145 7.28 -4.38 8.82
C LEU A 145 7.41 -3.85 10.25
N GLY A 146 8.58 -3.31 10.58
CA GLY A 146 8.90 -2.78 11.89
C GLY A 146 8.44 -1.35 12.15
N GLU A 147 7.99 -0.63 11.12
CA GLU A 147 7.55 0.77 11.22
C GLU A 147 6.28 0.89 12.06
N THR A 148 6.22 1.94 12.87
CA THR A 148 5.13 2.12 13.84
C THR A 148 4.32 3.37 13.52
N ASN A 149 3.01 3.37 13.68
CA ASN A 149 2.22 4.61 13.59
C ASN A 149 2.32 5.47 14.87
N GLU A 150 1.50 6.51 15.00
CA GLU A 150 1.46 7.38 16.19
C GLU A 150 1.18 6.65 17.51
N THR A 151 0.43 5.54 17.50
CA THR A 151 0.15 4.72 18.69
C THR A 151 1.25 3.69 18.99
N GLY A 152 2.29 3.63 18.16
CA GLY A 152 3.34 2.62 18.25
C GLY A 152 2.94 1.27 17.64
N ASP A 153 1.79 1.21 16.97
CA ASP A 153 1.31 -0.01 16.31
C ASP A 153 2.11 -0.23 15.03
N ILE A 154 2.67 -1.43 14.85
CA ILE A 154 3.11 -1.90 13.52
C ILE A 154 1.90 -2.39 12.71
N ALA A 155 2.06 -2.60 11.40
CA ALA A 155 1.00 -3.11 10.52
C ALA A 155 0.29 -4.36 11.08
N LEU A 156 1.01 -5.28 11.75
CA LEU A 156 0.39 -6.47 12.37
C LEU A 156 -0.57 -6.13 13.52
N HIS A 157 -0.30 -5.10 14.33
CA HIS A 157 -1.26 -4.64 15.35
C HIS A 157 -2.54 -4.13 14.68
N VAL A 158 -2.39 -3.37 13.59
CA VAL A 158 -3.51 -2.82 12.83
C VAL A 158 -4.35 -3.95 12.21
N ALA A 159 -3.70 -4.96 11.61
CA ALA A 159 -4.39 -6.12 11.04
C ALA A 159 -5.16 -6.91 12.12
N ALA A 160 -4.53 -7.12 13.27
CA ALA A 160 -5.13 -7.76 14.45
C ALA A 160 -6.37 -7.00 14.94
N LYS A 161 -6.26 -5.66 15.01
CA LYS A 161 -7.34 -4.77 15.44
C LYS A 161 -8.53 -4.75 14.48
N HIS A 162 -8.35 -5.10 13.21
CA HIS A 162 -9.43 -5.10 12.21
C HIS A 162 -9.87 -6.52 11.81
N ASN A 163 -9.38 -7.54 12.51
CA ASN A 163 -9.61 -8.96 12.20
C ASN A 163 -9.25 -9.34 10.75
N SER A 164 -8.20 -8.73 10.21
CA SER A 164 -7.75 -8.90 8.82
C SER A 164 -6.95 -10.19 8.65
N GLU A 165 -7.62 -11.35 8.76
CA GLU A 165 -7.01 -12.70 8.80
C GLU A 165 -5.93 -12.92 7.72
N GLY A 166 -6.26 -12.68 6.44
CA GLY A 166 -5.31 -12.89 5.34
C GLY A 166 -4.06 -12.02 5.44
N VAL A 167 -4.22 -10.75 5.85
CA VAL A 167 -3.08 -9.85 6.08
C VAL A 167 -2.27 -10.30 7.29
N VAL A 168 -2.92 -10.76 8.37
CA VAL A 168 -2.21 -11.34 9.53
C VAL A 168 -1.34 -12.51 9.09
N SER A 169 -1.89 -13.44 8.30
CA SER A 169 -1.15 -14.61 7.79
C SER A 169 0.08 -14.21 6.97
N GLU A 170 -0.06 -13.28 6.02
CA GLU A 170 1.06 -12.82 5.20
C GLU A 170 2.13 -12.08 6.02
N LEU A 171 1.73 -11.21 6.94
CA LEU A 171 2.68 -10.50 7.81
C LEU A 171 3.41 -11.45 8.78
N MET A 172 2.70 -12.42 9.35
CA MET A 172 3.29 -13.44 10.23
C MET A 172 4.30 -14.34 9.50
N ARG A 173 4.09 -14.63 8.21
CA ARG A 173 5.07 -15.37 7.39
C ARG A 173 6.37 -14.60 7.18
N LEU A 174 6.30 -13.27 7.15
CA LEU A 174 7.48 -12.43 6.94
C LEU A 174 8.26 -12.16 8.23
N ASP A 175 7.56 -11.94 9.35
CA ASP A 175 8.15 -11.76 10.68
C ASP A 175 7.26 -12.39 11.77
N PRO A 176 7.45 -13.68 12.09
CA PRO A 176 6.66 -14.36 13.12
C PRO A 176 6.83 -13.74 14.52
N ARG A 177 7.97 -13.11 14.81
CA ARG A 177 8.26 -12.54 16.14
C ARG A 177 7.50 -11.24 16.39
N ALA A 178 7.02 -10.58 15.34
CA ALA A 178 6.20 -9.36 15.42
C ALA A 178 4.95 -9.54 16.29
N VAL A 179 4.43 -10.76 16.42
CA VAL A 179 3.25 -11.11 17.25
C VAL A 179 3.40 -10.73 18.74
N TYR A 180 4.64 -10.57 19.21
CA TYR A 180 4.97 -10.17 20.59
C TYR A 180 5.44 -8.73 20.73
N LYS A 181 5.63 -8.01 19.62
CA LYS A 181 6.07 -6.62 19.64
C LYS A 181 5.02 -5.78 20.37
N LYS A 182 5.46 -4.93 21.29
CA LYS A 182 4.57 -4.09 22.10
C LYS A 182 4.48 -2.68 21.52
N ASN A 183 3.26 -2.16 21.39
CA ASN A 183 3.01 -0.76 21.08
C ASN A 183 3.24 0.16 22.30
N LYS A 184 2.93 1.47 22.19
CA LYS A 184 3.13 2.43 23.29
C LYS A 184 2.28 2.15 24.53
N GLN A 185 1.18 1.41 24.38
CA GLN A 185 0.34 0.96 25.49
C GLN A 185 0.77 -0.40 26.05
N SER A 186 1.91 -0.94 25.61
CA SER A 186 2.42 -2.26 25.97
C SER A 186 1.56 -3.43 25.51
N PHE A 187 0.68 -3.21 24.53
CA PHE A 187 -0.15 -4.25 23.91
C PHE A 187 0.57 -4.85 22.71
N SER A 188 0.49 -6.18 22.56
CA SER A 188 0.98 -6.86 21.35
C SER A 188 -0.15 -7.12 20.36
N PRO A 189 0.13 -7.43 19.08
CA PRO A 189 -0.91 -7.78 18.12
C PRO A 189 -1.80 -8.92 18.60
N LEU A 190 -1.21 -9.98 19.18
CA LEU A 190 -1.95 -11.10 19.74
C LEU A 190 -2.84 -10.67 20.91
N TYR A 191 -2.34 -9.81 21.81
CA TYR A 191 -3.15 -9.29 22.90
C TYR A 191 -4.36 -8.53 22.35
N ILE A 192 -4.15 -7.64 21.36
CA ILE A 192 -5.24 -6.90 20.71
C ILE A 192 -6.27 -7.86 20.12
N ALA A 193 -5.84 -8.86 19.35
CA ALA A 193 -6.76 -9.83 18.75
C ALA A 193 -7.58 -10.60 19.79
N ILE A 194 -6.98 -10.94 20.95
CA ILE A 194 -7.67 -11.65 22.02
C ILE A 194 -8.71 -10.75 22.71
N VAL A 195 -8.34 -9.52 23.08
CA VAL A 195 -9.27 -8.62 23.81
C VAL A 195 -10.44 -8.13 22.95
N GLU A 196 -10.23 -8.04 21.63
CA GLU A 196 -11.27 -7.67 20.67
C GLU A 196 -12.09 -8.90 20.16
N ASP A 197 -11.83 -10.11 20.67
CA ASP A 197 -12.48 -11.37 20.26
C ASP A 197 -12.33 -11.69 18.75
N HIS A 198 -11.20 -11.30 18.17
CA HIS A 198 -10.86 -11.53 16.76
C HIS A 198 -10.28 -12.92 16.53
N THR A 199 -11.12 -13.93 16.71
CA THR A 199 -10.76 -15.36 16.67
C THR A 199 -10.02 -15.77 15.39
N SER A 200 -10.40 -15.22 14.23
CA SER A 200 -9.73 -15.49 12.95
C SER A 200 -8.26 -15.04 12.97
N SER A 201 -8.01 -13.82 13.40
CA SER A 201 -6.63 -13.32 13.56
C SER A 201 -5.85 -14.07 14.63
N VAL A 202 -6.48 -14.45 15.75
CA VAL A 202 -5.82 -15.28 16.78
C VAL A 202 -5.39 -16.62 16.20
N LYS A 203 -6.26 -17.30 15.45
CA LYS A 203 -5.92 -18.58 14.79
C LYS A 203 -4.77 -18.40 13.82
N ALA A 204 -4.85 -17.44 12.90
CA ALA A 204 -3.79 -17.16 11.95
C ALA A 204 -2.42 -16.89 12.61
N MET A 205 -2.40 -16.18 13.75
CA MET A 205 -1.17 -15.95 14.51
C MET A 205 -0.61 -17.19 15.20
N LEU A 206 -1.47 -18.14 15.60
CA LEU A 206 -1.06 -19.37 16.29
C LEU A 206 -0.69 -20.51 15.34
N GLU A 207 -1.18 -20.47 14.10
CA GLU A 207 -0.87 -21.47 13.06
C GLU A 207 0.55 -21.33 12.51
N VAL A 208 1.17 -20.15 12.60
CA VAL A 208 2.56 -19.94 12.19
C VAL A 208 3.49 -20.40 13.31
N ASP A 209 4.34 -21.40 13.01
CA ASP A 209 5.33 -21.91 13.96
C ASP A 209 6.41 -20.86 14.26
N ILE A 210 6.19 -20.11 15.35
CA ILE A 210 7.11 -19.10 15.88
C ILE A 210 8.44 -19.68 16.39
N THR A 211 8.57 -21.01 16.53
CA THR A 211 9.79 -21.66 17.04
C THR A 211 10.82 -21.95 15.95
N LEU A 212 10.47 -21.76 14.68
CA LEU A 212 11.34 -21.98 13.53
C LEU A 212 12.04 -20.70 13.00
N ALA A 213 11.90 -19.56 13.70
CA ALA A 213 12.48 -18.26 13.34
C ALA A 213 13.56 -17.78 14.34
#